data_AF-X0V0K1-F1
#
_entry.id   AF-X0V0K1-F1
#
_cell.length_a   1.000
_cell.length_b   1.000
_cell.length_c   1.000
_cell.angle_alpha   90.00
_cell.angle_beta   90.00
_cell.angle_gamma   90.00
#
_symmetry.space_group_name_H-M   'P 1'
#
loop_
_entity.id
_entity.type
_entity.pdbx_description
1 polymer ?
#
loop_
_entity_poly.entity_id
_entity_poly.type
_entity_poly.pdbx_seq_one_letter_code
_entity_poly.pdbx_strand_id
1 'polypeptide(L)'
;MNAKRGNIISTIYAKKEGFQSVYPWFRKLKKQGLKPHYITMDGERSVTRAISMVWPKARVQRCLYHIQREGMRWLRTYPKTLAGRQLRSILRTLCSIKSVKEQNAFINSYKTWISKHKKFIKSLPVSNVAFKDLKRTIVLINNALPDMFYYL
;
A
#
# COMPACT_ATOMS: atom_id res chain seq x y z
N MET A 1 12.64 -11.09 -2.65
CA MET A 1 13.90 -10.54 -3.20
C MET A 1 14.82 -10.20 -2.03
N ASN A 2 16.13 -10.47 -2.13
CA ASN A 2 17.10 -10.02 -1.13
C ASN A 2 17.41 -8.54 -1.34
N ALA A 3 17.28 -7.70 -0.32
CA ALA A 3 17.50 -6.25 -0.42
C ALA A 3 18.94 -5.87 -0.84
N LYS A 4 19.95 -6.65 -0.48
CA LYS A 4 21.37 -6.38 -0.81
C LYS A 4 21.74 -6.77 -2.22
N ARG A 5 21.22 -7.91 -2.70
CA ARG A 5 21.64 -8.51 -3.98
C ARG A 5 20.61 -8.37 -5.10
N GLY A 6 19.37 -7.97 -4.79
CA GLY A 6 18.28 -7.98 -5.77
C GLY A 6 17.84 -9.38 -6.22
N ASN A 7 18.44 -10.44 -5.67
CA ASN A 7 18.17 -11.81 -6.11
C ASN A 7 16.79 -12.30 -5.65
N ILE A 8 16.12 -13.06 -6.51
CA ILE A 8 14.93 -13.82 -6.14
C ILE A 8 15.37 -14.96 -5.21
N ILE A 9 14.71 -15.06 -4.05
CA ILE A 9 15.02 -16.09 -3.03
C ILE A 9 14.23 -17.36 -3.30
N SER A 10 12.97 -17.22 -3.69
CA SER A 10 12.07 -18.33 -3.97
C SER A 10 10.87 -17.83 -4.76
N THR A 11 10.26 -18.73 -5.53
CA THR A 11 9.04 -18.52 -6.30
C THR A 11 8.11 -19.70 -6.05
N ILE A 12 6.81 -19.46 -6.00
CA ILE A 12 5.78 -20.50 -6.01
C ILE A 12 4.74 -20.17 -7.06
N TYR A 13 4.17 -21.21 -7.66
CA TYR A 13 2.97 -21.10 -8.47
C TYR A 13 1.79 -21.59 -7.62
N ALA A 14 0.76 -20.76 -7.50
CA ALA A 14 -0.45 -21.10 -6.76
C ALA A 14 -1.68 -20.68 -7.57
N LYS A 15 -2.73 -21.50 -7.55
CA LYS A 15 -4.00 -21.19 -8.23
C LYS A 15 -4.62 -19.88 -7.73
N LYS A 16 -4.43 -19.59 -6.44
CA LYS A 16 -4.90 -18.36 -5.79
C LYS A 16 -3.91 -17.96 -4.69
N GLU A 17 -3.60 -16.68 -4.62
CA GLU A 17 -2.89 -16.12 -3.48
C GLU A 17 -3.81 -16.13 -2.26
N GLY A 18 -3.33 -16.72 -1.17
CA GLY A 18 -4.08 -16.79 0.06
C GLY A 18 -3.30 -17.48 1.16
N PHE A 19 -3.83 -17.44 2.38
CA PHE A 19 -3.20 -18.06 3.56
C PHE A 19 -2.79 -19.51 3.31
N GLN A 20 -3.64 -20.31 2.67
CA GLN A 20 -3.38 -21.73 2.39
C GLN A 20 -2.16 -21.95 1.47
N SER A 21 -1.92 -21.07 0.51
CA SER A 21 -0.77 -21.17 -0.39
C SER A 21 0.50 -20.57 0.21
N VAL A 22 0.40 -19.41 0.87
CA VAL A 22 1.58 -18.69 1.35
C VAL A 22 2.11 -19.18 2.71
N TYR A 23 1.24 -19.66 3.61
CA TYR A 23 1.65 -20.11 4.94
C TYR A 23 2.63 -21.30 4.92
N PRO A 24 2.34 -22.43 4.24
CA PRO A 24 3.28 -23.56 4.18
C PRO A 24 4.58 -23.16 3.47
N TRP A 25 4.49 -22.30 2.46
CA TRP A 25 5.67 -21.79 1.76
C TRP A 25 6.57 -20.95 2.67
N PHE A 26 6.01 -19.98 3.41
CA PHE A 26 6.76 -19.20 4.39
C PHE A 26 7.35 -20.07 5.50
N ARG A 27 6.63 -21.08 6.00
CA ARG A 27 7.16 -22.05 6.96
C ARG A 27 8.37 -22.81 6.41
N LYS A 28 8.33 -23.23 5.14
CA LYS A 28 9.47 -23.87 4.46
C LYS A 28 10.66 -22.92 4.38
N LEU A 29 10.46 -21.67 3.94
CA LEU A 29 11.53 -20.67 3.85
C LEU A 29 12.16 -20.35 5.20
N LYS A 30 11.36 -20.26 6.27
CA LYS A 30 11.86 -20.08 7.64
C LYS A 30 12.74 -21.24 8.08
N LYS A 31 12.34 -22.49 7.77
CA LYS A 31 13.15 -23.69 8.05
C LYS A 31 14.47 -23.69 7.27
N GLN A 32 14.49 -23.10 6.07
CA GLN A 32 15.70 -22.91 5.26
C GLN A 32 16.58 -21.72 5.74
N GLY A 33 16.25 -21.11 6.88
CA GLY A 33 17.05 -20.04 7.49
C GLY A 33 16.64 -18.62 7.10
N LEU A 34 15.56 -18.43 6.33
CA LEU A 34 15.09 -17.07 6.02
C LEU A 34 14.58 -16.37 7.28
N LYS A 35 15.26 -15.27 7.65
CA LYS A 35 14.97 -14.47 8.85
C LYS A 35 14.87 -12.97 8.48
N PRO A 36 13.76 -12.53 7.89
CA PRO A 36 13.58 -11.14 7.52
C PRO A 36 13.38 -10.28 8.77
N HIS A 37 14.06 -9.13 8.82
CA HIS A 37 13.74 -8.07 9.78
C HIS A 37 12.57 -7.20 9.29
N TYR A 38 12.47 -7.08 7.96
CA TYR A 38 11.56 -6.20 7.26
C TYR A 38 10.96 -6.92 6.06
N ILE A 39 9.66 -6.72 5.84
CA ILE A 39 8.93 -7.33 4.73
C ILE A 39 8.09 -6.24 4.06
N THR A 40 8.27 -6.06 2.75
CA THR A 40 7.45 -5.14 1.96
C THR A 40 6.46 -5.93 1.12
N MET A 41 5.17 -5.60 1.23
CA MET A 41 4.11 -6.29 0.48
C MET A 41 2.99 -5.34 0.04
N ASP A 42 2.16 -5.79 -0.90
CA ASP A 42 1.00 -5.05 -1.40
C ASP A 42 -0.12 -4.87 -0.34
N GLY A 43 -0.18 -5.79 0.63
CA GLY A 43 -1.00 -5.80 1.84
C GLY A 43 -2.32 -6.58 1.74
N GLU A 44 -2.28 -7.72 1.04
CA GLU A 44 -3.29 -8.77 1.14
C GLU A 44 -3.37 -9.32 2.59
N ARG A 45 -4.57 -9.34 3.18
CA ARG A 45 -4.77 -9.60 4.62
C ARG A 45 -4.37 -11.02 5.02
N SER A 46 -4.65 -12.00 4.18
CA SER A 46 -4.35 -13.40 4.47
C SER A 46 -2.84 -13.67 4.42
N VAL A 47 -2.11 -12.98 3.54
CA VAL A 47 -0.64 -12.98 3.49
C VAL A 47 -0.06 -12.26 4.71
N THR A 48 -0.60 -11.11 5.11
CA THR A 48 -0.18 -10.42 6.35
C THR A 48 -0.35 -11.33 7.58
N ARG A 49 -1.46 -12.06 7.66
CA ARG A 49 -1.69 -13.07 8.72
C ARG A 49 -0.66 -14.20 8.66
N ALA A 50 -0.32 -14.71 7.48
CA ALA A 50 0.69 -15.75 7.36
C ALA A 50 2.07 -15.25 7.81
N ILE A 51 2.43 -14.01 7.44
CA ILE A 51 3.67 -13.37 7.87
C ILE A 51 3.72 -13.24 9.39
N SER A 52 2.67 -12.73 10.04
CA SER A 52 2.67 -12.52 11.49
C SER A 52 2.84 -13.85 12.25
N MET A 53 2.31 -14.95 11.71
CA MET A 53 2.48 -16.28 12.31
C MET A 53 3.87 -16.87 12.08
N VAL A 54 4.51 -16.61 10.94
CA VAL A 54 5.82 -17.20 10.62
C VAL A 54 6.97 -16.35 11.15
N TRP A 55 6.91 -15.03 10.99
CA TRP A 55 7.92 -14.06 11.40
C TRP A 55 7.29 -12.93 12.25
N PRO A 56 6.87 -13.20 13.49
CA PRO A 56 6.18 -12.22 14.34
C PRO A 56 7.04 -10.99 14.70
N LYS A 57 8.37 -11.10 14.60
CA LYS A 57 9.31 -10.00 14.85
C LYS A 57 9.61 -9.16 13.60
N ALA A 58 9.18 -9.60 12.41
CA ALA A 58 9.42 -8.86 11.18
C ALA A 58 8.43 -7.70 11.07
N ARG A 59 8.92 -6.50 10.78
CA ARG A 59 8.05 -5.35 10.50
C ARG A 59 7.56 -5.41 9.06
N VAL A 60 6.25 -5.30 8.88
CA VAL A 60 5.61 -5.34 7.56
C VAL A 60 5.32 -3.91 7.11
N GLN A 61 5.88 -3.50 5.97
CA GLN A 61 5.56 -2.23 5.32
C GLN A 61 4.71 -2.47 4.06
N ARG A 62 3.70 -1.63 3.86
CA ARG A 62 2.95 -1.56 2.61
C ARG A 62 3.83 -0.97 1.52
N CYS A 63 3.83 -1.63 0.36
CA CYS A 63 4.62 -1.22 -0.78
C CYS A 63 4.11 0.12 -1.34
N LEU A 64 4.91 1.18 -1.20
CA LEU A 64 4.59 2.52 -1.69
C LEU A 64 4.28 2.53 -3.19
N TYR A 65 5.00 1.74 -3.97
CA TYR A 65 4.75 1.58 -5.40
C TYR A 65 3.34 1.04 -5.70
N HIS A 66 2.89 0.02 -4.98
CA HIS A 66 1.55 -0.54 -5.19
C HIS A 66 0.45 0.47 -4.81
N ILE A 67 0.64 1.20 -3.70
CA ILE A 67 -0.30 2.25 -3.27
C ILE A 67 -0.37 3.35 -4.34
N GLN A 68 0.78 3.86 -4.79
CA GLN A 68 0.86 4.89 -5.81
C GLN A 68 0.26 4.41 -7.13
N ARG A 69 0.65 3.23 -7.62
CA ARG A 69 0.17 2.67 -8.90
C ARG A 69 -1.34 2.46 -8.90
N GLU A 70 -1.90 1.80 -7.89
CA GLU A 70 -3.35 1.54 -7.83
C GLU A 70 -4.14 2.83 -7.65
N GLY A 71 -3.71 3.73 -6.76
CA GLY A 71 -4.36 5.02 -6.59
C GLY A 71 -4.32 5.86 -7.87
N MET A 72 -3.20 5.88 -8.59
CA MET A 72 -3.06 6.57 -9.87
C MET A 72 -3.93 5.94 -10.97
N ARG A 73 -4.09 4.62 -10.97
CA ARG A 73 -4.99 3.91 -11.90
C ARG A 73 -6.44 4.32 -11.68
N TRP A 74 -6.92 4.28 -10.42
CA TRP A 74 -8.30 4.64 -10.07
C TRP A 74 -8.61 6.11 -10.31
N LEU A 75 -7.66 7.01 -10.03
CA LEU A 75 -7.87 8.44 -10.27
C LEU A 75 -7.85 8.82 -11.75
N ARG A 76 -7.31 7.96 -12.63
CA ARG A 76 -7.11 8.20 -14.08
C ARG A 76 -6.12 9.35 -14.35
N THR A 77 -5.63 9.44 -15.58
CA THR A 77 -4.66 10.47 -15.98
C THR A 77 -5.21 11.89 -15.84
N TYR A 78 -6.48 12.08 -16.20
CA TYR A 78 -7.18 13.37 -16.17
C TYR A 78 -8.47 13.28 -15.34
N PRO A 79 -8.38 13.30 -13.99
CA PRO A 79 -9.57 13.31 -13.14
C PRO A 79 -10.39 14.58 -13.40
N LYS A 80 -11.72 14.44 -13.60
CA LYS A 80 -12.61 15.58 -13.89
C LYS A 80 -12.81 16.50 -12.69
N THR A 81 -12.70 15.98 -11.47
CA THR A 81 -12.93 16.74 -10.24
C THR A 81 -11.66 17.41 -9.75
N LEU A 82 -11.78 18.57 -9.10
CA LEU A 82 -10.65 19.21 -8.41
C LEU A 82 -10.08 18.29 -7.33
N ALA A 83 -10.96 17.64 -6.55
CA ALA A 83 -10.58 16.68 -5.52
C ALA A 83 -9.69 15.56 -6.09
N GLY A 84 -10.10 14.94 -7.20
CA GLY A 84 -9.34 13.87 -7.85
C GLY A 84 -7.98 14.34 -8.38
N ARG A 85 -7.92 15.53 -9.00
CA ARG A 85 -6.66 16.13 -9.50
C ARG A 85 -5.67 16.36 -8.36
N GLN A 86 -6.13 16.93 -7.26
CA GLN A 86 -5.28 17.22 -6.11
C GLN A 86 -4.81 15.94 -5.41
N LEU A 87 -5.70 14.95 -5.21
CA LEU A 87 -5.29 13.67 -4.62
C LEU A 87 -4.27 12.94 -5.50
N ARG A 88 -4.44 12.99 -6.82
CA ARG A 88 -3.49 12.44 -7.78
C ARG A 88 -2.12 13.11 -7.64
N SER A 89 -2.08 14.43 -7.49
CA SER A 89 -0.83 15.16 -7.27
C SER A 89 -0.13 14.77 -5.97
N ILE A 90 -0.88 14.54 -4.89
CA ILE A 90 -0.32 14.06 -3.62
C ILE A 90 0.25 12.64 -3.80
N LEU A 91 -0.50 11.73 -4.43
CA LEU A 91 -0.03 10.35 -4.64
C LEU A 91 1.22 10.24 -5.51
N ARG A 92 1.45 11.18 -6.42
CA ARG A 92 2.65 11.19 -7.29
C ARG A 92 3.96 11.30 -6.51
N THR A 93 3.94 11.88 -5.32
CA THR A 93 5.15 12.06 -4.49
C THR A 93 5.45 10.84 -3.62
N LEU A 94 4.57 9.83 -3.60
CA LEU A 94 4.62 8.81 -2.56
C LEU A 94 5.90 7.97 -2.62
N CYS A 95 6.30 7.51 -3.81
CA CYS A 95 7.51 6.71 -4.00
C CYS A 95 8.82 7.51 -3.86
N SER A 96 8.77 8.85 -3.82
CA SER A 96 9.97 9.69 -3.68
C SER A 96 10.30 10.02 -2.22
N ILE A 97 9.45 9.63 -1.26
CA ILE A 97 9.66 9.88 0.17
C ILE A 97 10.82 9.04 0.67
N LYS A 98 11.87 9.70 1.17
CA LYS A 98 13.11 9.10 1.69
C LYS A 98 13.48 9.61 3.08
N SER A 99 12.66 10.49 3.67
CA SER A 99 12.92 11.08 4.99
C SER A 99 11.65 11.29 5.80
N VAL A 100 11.79 11.33 7.12
CA VAL A 100 10.69 11.64 8.07
C VAL A 100 10.06 13.00 7.75
N LYS A 101 10.85 13.98 7.29
CA LYS A 101 10.35 15.29 6.85
C LYS A 101 9.38 15.17 5.68
N GLU A 102 9.74 14.41 4.65
CA GLU A 102 8.89 14.17 3.48
C GLU A 102 7.64 13.35 3.81
N GLN A 103 7.78 12.36 4.71
CA GLN A 103 6.63 11.63 5.25
C GLN A 103 5.63 12.58 5.91
N ASN A 104 6.10 13.46 6.79
CA ASN A 104 5.24 14.42 7.48
C ASN A 104 4.58 15.38 6.48
N ALA A 105 5.32 15.84 5.47
CA ALA A 105 4.77 16.68 4.40
C ALA A 105 3.66 15.97 3.61
N PHE A 106 3.85 14.69 3.26
CA PHE A 106 2.84 13.88 2.60
C PHE A 106 1.58 13.71 3.47
N ILE A 107 1.76 13.31 4.73
CA ILE A 107 0.64 13.09 5.68
C ILE A 107 -0.14 14.39 5.88
N ASN A 108 0.54 15.51 6.06
CA ASN A 108 -0.10 16.81 6.24
C ASN A 108 -0.85 17.24 4.97
N SER A 109 -0.24 17.07 3.79
CA SER A 109 -0.91 17.37 2.51
C SER A 109 -2.18 16.54 2.33
N TYR A 110 -2.13 15.24 2.67
CA TYR A 110 -3.29 14.36 2.60
C TYR A 110 -4.38 14.73 3.62
N LYS A 111 -4.01 15.01 4.88
CA LYS A 111 -4.94 15.46 5.93
C LYS A 111 -5.64 16.76 5.54
N THR A 112 -4.89 17.74 5.05
CA THR A 112 -5.43 19.02 4.56
C THR A 112 -6.40 18.80 3.40
N TRP A 113 -6.04 17.93 2.46
CA TRP A 113 -6.92 17.55 1.35
C TRP A 113 -8.22 16.90 1.82
N ILE A 114 -8.14 15.94 2.76
CA ILE A 114 -9.32 15.29 3.35
C ILE A 114 -10.21 16.33 4.00
N SER A 115 -9.67 17.21 4.84
CA SER A 115 -10.42 18.27 5.52
C SER A 115 -11.17 19.16 4.51
N LYS A 116 -10.45 19.62 3.47
CA LYS A 116 -10.99 20.49 2.41
C LYS A 116 -12.14 19.83 1.63
N HIS A 117 -11.99 18.56 1.26
CA HIS A 117 -12.94 17.89 0.35
C HIS A 117 -13.96 16.99 1.07
N LYS A 118 -13.91 16.86 2.41
CA LYS A 118 -14.78 15.95 3.18
C LYS A 118 -16.27 16.07 2.84
N LYS A 119 -16.80 17.31 2.78
CA LYS A 119 -18.21 17.57 2.45
C LYS A 119 -18.53 17.13 1.02
N PHE A 120 -17.68 17.50 0.05
CA PHE A 120 -17.80 17.10 -1.35
C PHE A 120 -17.78 15.58 -1.52
N ILE A 121 -16.82 14.87 -0.90
CA ILE A 121 -16.72 13.41 -1.01
C ILE A 121 -17.98 12.71 -0.47
N LYS A 122 -18.56 13.23 0.62
CA LYS A 122 -19.80 12.70 1.18
C LYS A 122 -21.00 12.89 0.27
N SER A 123 -21.09 14.01 -0.45
CA SER A 123 -22.20 14.30 -1.37
C SER A 123 -22.11 13.56 -2.71
N LEU A 124 -20.98 12.93 -3.04
CA LEU A 124 -20.82 12.24 -4.32
C LEU A 124 -21.76 11.03 -4.48
N PRO A 125 -22.49 10.94 -5.62
CA PRO A 125 -23.40 9.83 -5.88
C PRO A 125 -22.63 8.52 -6.08
N VAL A 126 -23.26 7.41 -5.68
CA VAL A 126 -22.65 6.08 -5.74
C VAL A 126 -22.69 5.50 -7.15
N SER A 127 -23.55 5.98 -8.06
CA SER A 127 -23.68 5.43 -9.42
C SER A 127 -22.45 5.65 -10.31
N ASN A 128 -21.67 6.72 -10.08
CA ASN A 128 -20.54 7.06 -10.94
C ASN A 128 -19.25 6.33 -10.53
N VAL A 129 -18.68 5.56 -11.47
CA VAL A 129 -17.46 4.78 -11.24
C VAL A 129 -16.27 5.64 -10.81
N ALA A 130 -16.10 6.85 -11.37
CA ALA A 130 -15.00 7.73 -10.99
C ALA A 130 -15.11 8.23 -9.53
N PHE A 131 -16.34 8.39 -9.03
CA PHE A 131 -16.56 8.77 -7.64
C PHE A 131 -16.37 7.59 -6.68
N LYS A 132 -16.76 6.37 -7.10
CA LYS A 132 -16.42 5.13 -6.38
C LYS A 132 -14.90 4.98 -6.28
N ASP A 133 -14.20 5.16 -7.39
CA ASP A 133 -12.74 5.05 -7.46
C ASP A 133 -12.04 6.09 -6.58
N LEU A 134 -12.52 7.34 -6.56
CA LEU A 134 -12.00 8.36 -5.65
C LEU A 134 -12.14 7.95 -4.18
N LYS A 135 -13.33 7.46 -3.77
CA LYS A 135 -13.57 6.92 -2.42
C LYS A 135 -12.68 5.70 -2.15
N ARG A 136 -12.50 4.83 -3.14
CA ARG A 136 -11.64 3.64 -3.06
C ARG A 136 -10.16 4.02 -2.83
N THR A 137 -9.67 5.06 -3.50
CA THR A 137 -8.31 5.58 -3.29
C THR A 137 -8.11 6.10 -1.86
N ILE A 138 -9.10 6.81 -1.31
CA ILE A 138 -9.06 7.27 0.08
C ILE A 138 -8.96 6.08 1.04
N VAL A 139 -9.78 5.04 0.83
CA VAL A 139 -9.74 3.81 1.65
C VAL A 139 -8.40 3.10 1.52
N LEU A 140 -7.82 3.02 0.32
CA LEU A 140 -6.49 2.45 0.10
C LEU A 140 -5.41 3.18 0.91
N ILE A 141 -5.38 4.52 0.84
CA ILE A 141 -4.41 5.31 1.60
C ILE A 141 -4.63 5.13 3.10
N ASN A 142 -5.87 5.24 3.58
CA ASN A 142 -6.18 5.12 5.01
C ASN A 142 -5.78 3.76 5.58
N ASN A 143 -6.04 2.67 4.85
CA ASN A 143 -5.67 1.33 5.27
C ASN A 143 -4.16 1.07 5.21
N ALA A 144 -3.42 1.81 4.37
CA ALA A 144 -2.00 1.64 4.23
C ALA A 144 -1.19 2.52 5.19
N LEU A 145 -1.70 3.70 5.55
CA LEU A 145 -1.01 4.72 6.36
C LEU A 145 -0.28 4.20 7.61
N PRO A 146 -0.85 3.29 8.43
CA PRO A 146 -0.17 2.76 9.62
C PRO A 146 1.16 2.07 9.31
N ASP A 147 1.28 1.50 8.10
CA ASP A 147 2.35 0.60 7.71
C ASP A 147 3.15 1.13 6.50
N MET A 148 3.15 2.44 6.22
CA MET A 148 3.76 2.98 4.98
C MET A 148 5.26 3.32 5.06
N PHE A 149 5.79 3.61 6.24
CA PHE A 149 7.06 4.34 6.38
C PHE A 149 8.00 3.78 7.47
N TYR A 150 8.05 2.47 7.64
CA TYR A 150 8.94 1.81 8.60
C TYR A 150 10.43 1.82 8.20
N TYR A 151 10.77 2.24 6.98
CA TYR A 151 12.15 2.21 6.44
C TYR A 151 12.80 3.59 6.26
N LEU A 152 12.20 4.65 6.79
CA LEU A 152 12.75 6.01 6.71
C LEU A 152 13.78 6.28 7.80
#